data_AF-A0AAN8IYB9-F1
#
_entry.id   AF-A0AAN8IYB9-F1
#
_cell.length_a   1.000
_cell.length_b   1.000
_cell.length_c   1.000
_cell.angle_alpha   90.00
_cell.angle_beta   90.00
_cell.angle_gamma   90.00
#
_symmetry.space_group_name_H-M   'P 1'
#
loop_
_entity.id
_entity.type
_entity.pdbx_description
1 polymer ?
#
loop_
_entity_poly.entity_id
_entity_poly.type
_entity_poly.pdbx_seq_one_letter_code
_entity_poly.pdbx_strand_id
1 'polypeptide(L)'
;MSSHIEEQAEEIEALKAIYGDDLTEITSSPPCFMVHLSNIEAILPSSLQLKITLPTTYPSVVPIVEIPMRSNILTNDECQQLVTHLLQQAEENIGMAMIFTLVDNAQDWINEHIQVSQDKEVVEEEPVSPIKPKPVKICYDVKSQGGKWDYVLGLVGKPSAGKSTFFNAATNLELAKTGAHPFTTIEPNIGRAFYSIPCPCQNRNINICNAAHGHNHKKDRYIPVLLKDVAGLVPGASQGKGRGNRFLNDLLDADVLVHIVDVSGKTNEKGEETTDYDPSLDITWIQNELHQWIYDNVMVKWDNIKRKPEKLIDMFTGYHASKSLIFKAFQQAGITEKELSVIGQWKDDVLHNLVSEFLQLRFPMLVVLNKCDKPTSSKHIQRIQELYPDLPCIPVSSDSESYLQTQMKLGNLLLDTVLKKINLPENVNIDVKIRADNIQNNVLDRYGPTNVHEALCKAVGLKKPVYAYPVTCLDTFKSISKSVSIGHRQADILRDCISLKPSTTVEELYAVLKHHPVSLITGDFVRAETVDKEGCKRPVKKDEKIDDSNYIIKIMTTKRSTASSFDAF
;
A
#
# COMPACT_ATOMS: atom_id res chain seq x y z
N MET A 1 31.39 -23.71 27.41
CA MET A 1 30.18 -22.99 26.98
C MET A 1 30.40 -21.49 26.80
N SER A 2 31.29 -20.81 27.52
CA SER A 2 31.56 -19.38 27.24
C SER A 2 32.46 -19.13 26.02
N SER A 3 33.44 -20.01 25.71
CA SER A 3 34.35 -19.76 24.56
C SER A 3 33.64 -19.82 23.20
N HIS A 4 32.75 -20.80 22.98
CA HIS A 4 32.03 -20.90 21.70
C HIS A 4 31.08 -19.74 21.41
N ILE A 5 30.54 -19.07 22.44
CA ILE A 5 29.68 -17.88 22.26
C ILE A 5 30.53 -16.68 21.83
N GLU A 6 31.72 -16.53 22.41
CA GLU A 6 32.68 -15.49 22.05
C GLU A 6 33.21 -15.74 20.62
N GLU A 7 33.60 -16.97 20.29
CA GLU A 7 34.03 -17.38 18.94
C GLU A 7 32.94 -17.15 17.88
N GLN A 8 31.67 -17.45 18.20
CA GLN A 8 30.53 -17.16 17.31
C GLN A 8 30.29 -15.66 17.12
N ALA A 9 30.42 -14.88 18.19
CA ALA A 9 30.22 -13.44 18.12
C ALA A 9 31.31 -12.77 17.24
N GLU A 10 32.57 -13.20 17.41
CA GLU A 10 33.70 -12.73 16.59
C GLU A 10 33.51 -13.08 15.10
N GLU A 11 33.05 -14.30 14.79
CA GLU A 11 32.80 -14.67 13.39
C GLU A 11 31.62 -13.90 12.79
N ILE A 12 30.52 -13.69 13.53
CA ILE A 12 29.37 -12.90 13.04
C ILE A 12 29.79 -11.43 12.82
N GLU A 13 30.63 -10.87 13.68
CA GLU A 13 31.17 -9.52 13.49
C GLU A 13 32.06 -9.44 12.24
N ALA A 14 32.92 -10.44 12.02
CA ALA A 14 33.73 -10.54 10.80
C ALA A 14 32.84 -10.67 9.54
N LEU A 15 31.80 -11.50 9.57
CA LEU A 15 30.85 -11.63 8.46
C LEU A 15 30.09 -10.33 8.19
N LYS A 16 29.68 -9.60 9.23
CA LYS A 16 29.05 -8.28 9.10
C LYS A 16 30.02 -7.26 8.47
N ALA A 17 31.31 -7.34 8.78
CA ALA A 17 32.32 -6.49 8.18
C ALA A 17 32.60 -6.83 6.70
N ILE A 18 32.58 -8.12 6.35
CA ILE A 18 32.89 -8.60 4.99
C ILE A 18 31.70 -8.41 4.05
N TYR A 19 30.51 -8.83 4.47
CA TYR A 19 29.32 -8.88 3.61
C TYR A 19 28.42 -7.65 3.75
N GLY A 20 28.52 -6.88 4.84
CA GLY A 20 27.77 -5.64 5.02
C GLY A 20 26.27 -5.82 4.75
N ASP A 21 25.78 -5.18 3.67
CA ASP A 21 24.38 -5.21 3.25
C ASP A 21 23.94 -6.56 2.61
N ASP A 22 24.88 -7.46 2.27
CA ASP A 22 24.62 -8.81 1.73
C ASP A 22 24.31 -9.84 2.83
N LEU A 23 24.44 -9.48 4.11
CA LEU A 23 24.14 -10.33 5.27
C LEU A 23 22.83 -9.88 5.95
N THR A 24 21.82 -10.76 6.01
CA THR A 24 20.57 -10.52 6.75
C THR A 24 20.44 -11.47 7.93
N GLU A 25 20.42 -10.95 9.16
CA GLU A 25 20.20 -11.75 10.37
C GLU A 25 18.70 -12.13 10.51
N ILE A 26 18.40 -13.43 10.63
CA ILE A 26 17.03 -13.97 10.76
C ILE A 26 16.68 -14.16 12.25
N THR A 27 17.57 -14.82 12.99
CA THR A 27 17.41 -15.06 14.44
C THR A 27 18.75 -14.97 15.15
N SER A 28 18.75 -14.43 16.37
CA SER A 28 19.96 -14.27 17.19
C SER A 28 20.25 -15.47 18.12
N SER A 29 19.30 -16.40 18.30
CA SER A 29 19.51 -17.61 19.12
C SER A 29 18.61 -18.78 18.67
N PRO A 30 19.16 -19.86 18.08
CA PRO A 30 20.54 -19.95 17.58
C PRO A 30 20.79 -18.92 16.46
N PRO A 31 22.02 -18.41 16.29
CA PRO A 31 22.35 -17.47 15.22
C PRO A 31 22.02 -18.06 13.85
N CYS A 32 21.17 -17.37 13.10
CA CYS A 32 20.75 -17.74 11.75
C CYS A 32 20.77 -16.49 10.87
N PHE A 33 21.41 -16.58 9.73
CA PHE A 33 21.54 -15.46 8.80
C PHE A 33 21.48 -15.95 7.34
N MET A 34 21.07 -15.03 6.47
CA MET A 34 21.09 -15.18 5.03
C MET A 34 22.30 -14.45 4.49
N VAL A 35 23.12 -15.14 3.67
CA VAL A 35 24.22 -14.51 2.92
C VAL A 35 23.84 -14.48 1.45
N HIS A 36 23.84 -13.30 0.84
CA HIS A 36 23.69 -13.16 -0.60
C HIS A 36 25.01 -13.47 -1.32
N LEU A 37 24.96 -14.38 -2.31
CA LEU A 37 26.11 -14.69 -3.14
C LEU A 37 26.23 -13.68 -4.29
N SER A 38 27.12 -12.69 -4.14
CA SER A 38 27.27 -11.55 -5.05
C SER A 38 28.28 -11.76 -6.20
N ASN A 39 29.25 -12.67 -6.08
CA ASN A 39 30.29 -12.93 -7.10
C ASN A 39 30.05 -14.22 -7.90
N ILE A 40 28.92 -14.32 -8.61
CA ILE A 40 28.65 -15.45 -9.51
C ILE A 40 28.79 -14.95 -10.97
N GLU A 41 29.82 -15.42 -11.67
CA GLU A 41 30.13 -15.07 -13.06
C GLU A 41 29.12 -15.67 -14.06
N ALA A 42 28.44 -16.76 -13.67
CA ALA A 42 27.66 -17.59 -14.60
C ALA A 42 26.25 -17.09 -14.96
N ILE A 43 25.57 -16.16 -14.26
CA ILE A 43 24.26 -15.58 -14.65
C ILE A 43 23.90 -14.31 -13.82
N LEU A 44 23.20 -13.38 -14.50
CA LEU A 44 22.38 -12.23 -14.03
C LEU A 44 21.65 -12.35 -12.67
N PRO A 45 21.27 -11.21 -12.02
CA PRO A 45 20.98 -11.14 -10.59
C PRO A 45 19.58 -11.66 -10.27
N SER A 46 19.54 -12.91 -9.84
CA SER A 46 18.57 -13.38 -8.86
C SER A 46 19.38 -13.72 -7.63
N SER A 47 19.00 -13.15 -6.48
CA SER A 47 19.80 -13.25 -5.27
C SER A 47 19.78 -14.68 -4.74
N LEU A 48 20.69 -15.53 -5.22
CA LEU A 48 20.94 -16.81 -4.58
C LEU A 48 21.47 -16.49 -3.18
N GLN A 49 20.80 -17.05 -2.20
CA GLN A 49 21.10 -16.82 -0.79
C GLN A 49 21.38 -18.16 -0.14
N LEU A 50 22.40 -18.21 0.70
CA LEU A 50 22.63 -19.32 1.61
C LEU A 50 22.03 -18.95 2.95
N LYS A 51 21.15 -19.81 3.46
CA LYS A 51 20.71 -19.75 4.83
C LYS A 51 21.68 -20.56 5.67
N ILE A 52 22.34 -19.91 6.61
CA ILE A 52 23.33 -20.53 7.49
C ILE A 52 22.82 -20.43 8.92
N THR A 53 22.79 -21.55 9.63
CA THR A 53 22.43 -21.61 11.04
C THR A 53 23.58 -22.19 11.84
N LEU A 54 24.07 -21.45 12.83
CA LEU A 54 25.17 -21.87 13.69
C LEU A 54 24.62 -22.64 14.90
N PRO A 55 24.99 -23.92 15.10
CA PRO A 55 24.71 -24.63 16.34
C PRO A 55 25.33 -23.91 17.55
N THR A 56 24.77 -24.11 18.75
CA THR A 56 25.29 -23.52 19.99
C THR A 56 26.70 -23.98 20.36
N THR A 57 27.20 -25.03 19.70
CA THR A 57 28.54 -25.60 19.86
C THR A 57 29.44 -25.36 18.65
N TYR A 58 29.04 -24.51 17.70
CA TYR A 58 29.92 -24.05 16.62
C TYR A 58 31.11 -23.26 17.20
N PRO A 59 32.36 -23.43 16.71
CA PRO A 59 32.79 -24.15 15.50
C PRO A 59 33.10 -25.64 15.69
N SER A 60 32.85 -26.22 16.87
CA SER A 60 33.08 -27.67 17.11
C SER A 60 32.05 -28.59 16.43
N VAL A 61 30.96 -28.02 15.91
CA VAL A 61 29.96 -28.70 15.10
C VAL A 61 29.73 -27.87 13.84
N VAL A 62 29.64 -28.54 12.69
CA VAL A 62 29.42 -27.91 11.39
C VAL A 62 28.12 -27.08 11.35
N PRO A 63 28.09 -25.97 10.61
CA PRO A 63 26.90 -25.15 10.47
C PRO A 63 25.86 -25.85 9.57
N ILE A 64 24.58 -25.56 9.81
CA ILE A 64 23.50 -26.04 8.94
C ILE A 64 23.37 -25.06 7.77
N VAL A 65 23.57 -25.57 6.55
CA VAL A 65 23.48 -24.79 5.31
C VAL A 65 22.25 -25.23 4.52
N GLU A 66 21.38 -24.28 4.17
CA GLU A 66 20.18 -24.51 3.36
C GLU A 66 20.13 -23.52 2.20
N ILE A 67 19.65 -23.98 1.04
CA ILE A 67 19.32 -23.11 -0.09
C ILE A 67 17.80 -22.91 -0.10
N PRO A 68 17.28 -21.69 0.08
CA PRO A 68 15.84 -21.44 0.03
C PRO A 68 15.30 -21.83 -1.35
N MET A 69 14.27 -22.70 -1.40
CA MET A 69 13.69 -23.27 -2.65
C MET A 69 12.98 -22.25 -3.58
N ARG A 70 13.38 -20.97 -3.58
CA ARG A 70 12.84 -19.91 -4.45
C ARG A 70 13.81 -19.48 -5.55
N SER A 71 15.01 -20.05 -5.61
CA SER A 71 15.94 -19.81 -6.71
C SER A 71 15.58 -20.70 -7.90
N ASN A 72 14.97 -20.13 -8.94
CA ASN A 72 14.82 -20.80 -10.25
C ASN A 72 16.17 -20.95 -11.00
N ILE A 73 17.29 -20.87 -10.28
CA ILE A 73 18.67 -20.87 -10.81
C ILE A 73 19.26 -22.28 -10.76
N LEU A 74 19.01 -23.00 -9.67
CA LEU A 74 19.48 -24.35 -9.44
C LEU A 74 18.28 -25.30 -9.51
N THR A 75 18.41 -26.38 -10.28
CA THR A 75 17.50 -27.51 -10.17
C THR A 75 17.58 -28.12 -8.76
N ASN A 76 16.58 -28.93 -8.39
CA ASN A 76 16.59 -29.61 -7.09
C ASN A 76 17.81 -30.53 -6.93
N ASP A 77 18.32 -31.10 -8.03
CA ASP A 77 19.51 -31.96 -8.04
C ASP A 77 20.79 -31.14 -7.81
N GLU A 78 20.97 -30.02 -8.53
CA GLU A 78 22.10 -29.10 -8.35
C GLU A 78 22.11 -28.46 -6.94
N CYS A 79 20.94 -28.14 -6.38
CA CYS A 79 20.83 -27.70 -4.98
C CYS A 79 21.36 -28.77 -4.01
N GLN A 80 21.02 -30.05 -4.23
CA GLN A 80 21.49 -31.15 -3.38
C GLN A 80 22.99 -31.37 -3.54
N GLN A 81 23.53 -31.29 -4.75
CA GLN A 81 24.96 -31.40 -5.00
C GLN A 81 25.74 -30.26 -4.33
N LEU A 82 25.29 -29.01 -4.45
CA LEU A 82 25.92 -27.86 -3.80
C LEU A 82 25.91 -27.97 -2.28
N VAL A 83 24.76 -28.31 -1.67
CA VAL A 83 24.68 -28.50 -0.21
C VAL A 83 25.59 -29.64 0.26
N THR A 84 25.68 -30.73 -0.51
CA THR A 84 26.55 -31.87 -0.19
C THR A 84 28.03 -31.45 -0.25
N HIS A 85 28.42 -30.68 -1.26
CA HIS A 85 29.78 -30.15 -1.40
C HIS A 85 30.16 -29.22 -0.24
N LEU A 86 29.26 -28.30 0.14
CA LEU A 86 29.49 -27.38 1.26
C LEU A 86 29.55 -28.10 2.61
N LEU A 87 28.75 -29.16 2.82
CA LEU A 87 28.83 -29.97 4.03
C LEU A 87 30.16 -30.73 4.12
N GLN A 88 30.69 -31.26 3.01
CA GLN A 88 32.00 -31.89 3.01
C GLN A 88 33.12 -30.90 3.37
N GLN A 89 33.09 -29.70 2.78
CA GLN A 89 34.04 -28.63 3.12
C GLN A 89 33.91 -28.19 4.59
N ALA A 90 32.68 -28.21 5.14
CA ALA A 90 32.43 -27.95 6.55
C ALA A 90 33.08 -29.02 7.46
N GLU A 91 32.97 -30.29 7.12
CA GLU A 91 33.51 -31.41 7.90
C GLU A 91 35.05 -31.45 7.89
N GLU A 92 35.68 -31.06 6.79
CA GLU A 92 37.15 -31.04 6.64
C GLU A 92 37.84 -29.98 7.51
N ASN A 93 37.12 -28.95 7.97
CA ASN A 93 37.69 -27.81 8.73
C ASN A 93 37.00 -27.58 10.09
N ILE A 94 36.46 -28.63 10.71
CA ILE A 94 35.85 -28.57 12.05
C ILE A 94 36.83 -27.96 13.06
N GLY A 95 36.35 -27.02 13.88
CA GLY A 95 37.13 -26.34 14.91
C GLY A 95 37.73 -24.99 14.49
N MET A 96 37.46 -24.51 13.28
CA MET A 96 37.83 -23.17 12.82
C MET A 96 36.59 -22.37 12.35
N ALA A 97 36.64 -21.04 12.49
CA ALA A 97 35.68 -20.13 11.85
C ALA A 97 35.86 -20.20 10.33
N MET A 98 34.78 -20.45 9.60
CA MET A 98 34.85 -20.88 8.19
C MET A 98 33.64 -20.47 7.34
N ILE A 99 32.73 -19.65 7.86
CA ILE A 99 31.53 -19.26 7.10
C ILE A 99 31.88 -18.46 5.85
N PHE A 100 32.92 -17.62 5.91
CA PHE A 100 33.45 -16.91 4.74
C PHE A 100 33.92 -17.92 3.67
N THR A 101 34.73 -18.90 4.07
CA THR A 101 35.23 -19.97 3.20
C THR A 101 34.10 -20.76 2.54
N LEU A 102 33.03 -21.06 3.27
CA LEU A 102 31.86 -21.77 2.72
C LEU A 102 31.12 -20.93 1.67
N VAL A 103 31.06 -19.60 1.86
CA VAL A 103 30.44 -18.68 0.89
C VAL A 103 31.28 -18.58 -0.38
N ASP A 104 32.60 -18.49 -0.28
CA ASP A 104 33.52 -18.48 -1.42
C ASP A 104 33.45 -19.80 -2.19
N ASN A 105 33.52 -20.95 -1.50
CA ASN A 105 33.38 -22.26 -2.13
C ASN A 105 32.04 -22.42 -2.84
N ALA A 106 30.96 -21.85 -2.30
CA ALA A 106 29.67 -21.87 -2.97
C ALA A 106 29.70 -21.06 -4.28
N GLN A 107 30.35 -19.90 -4.29
CA GLN A 107 30.49 -19.07 -5.49
C GLN A 107 31.34 -19.78 -6.56
N ASP A 108 32.47 -20.36 -6.17
CA ASP A 108 33.37 -21.08 -7.08
C ASP A 108 32.69 -22.32 -7.66
N TRP A 109 32.04 -23.15 -6.83
CA TRP A 109 31.34 -24.35 -7.28
C TRP A 109 30.27 -24.03 -8.34
N ILE A 110 29.49 -22.96 -8.12
CA ILE A 110 28.46 -22.48 -9.04
C ILE A 110 29.08 -22.03 -10.37
N ASN A 111 30.19 -21.30 -10.33
CA ASN A 111 30.88 -20.84 -11.53
C ASN A 111 31.48 -21.99 -12.35
N GLU A 112 31.93 -23.06 -11.69
CA GLU A 112 32.53 -24.23 -12.34
C GLU A 112 31.50 -25.22 -12.91
N HIS A 113 30.41 -25.48 -12.17
CA HIS A 113 29.49 -26.60 -12.47
C HIS A 113 28.27 -26.18 -13.28
N ILE A 114 27.98 -24.89 -13.38
CA ILE A 114 26.82 -24.36 -14.11
C ILE A 114 27.27 -23.76 -15.44
N GLN A 115 27.21 -24.56 -16.50
CA GLN A 115 27.44 -24.10 -17.87
C GLN A 115 26.12 -23.77 -18.58
N VAL A 116 25.95 -22.52 -19.04
CA VAL A 116 24.83 -22.17 -19.91
C VAL A 116 25.11 -22.72 -21.31
N SER A 117 24.32 -23.70 -21.75
CA SER A 117 24.36 -24.23 -23.11
C SER A 117 24.06 -23.11 -24.12
N GLN A 118 25.10 -22.64 -24.81
CA GLN A 118 24.97 -22.02 -26.13
C GLN A 118 24.87 -23.17 -27.14
N ASP A 119 23.68 -23.46 -27.67
CA ASP A 119 23.62 -24.15 -28.96
C ASP A 119 22.40 -23.75 -29.79
N LYS A 120 22.71 -23.55 -31.07
CA LYS A 120 21.91 -23.05 -32.20
C LYS A 120 21.02 -24.15 -32.76
N GLU A 121 19.89 -23.76 -33.37
CA GLU A 121 19.60 -24.21 -34.74
C GLU A 121 18.72 -23.20 -35.48
N VAL A 122 19.14 -22.92 -36.72
CA VAL A 122 18.64 -21.93 -37.67
C VAL A 122 17.53 -22.59 -38.50
N VAL A 123 16.38 -21.92 -38.66
CA VAL A 123 15.42 -22.25 -39.73
C VAL A 123 15.15 -20.98 -40.52
N GLU A 124 15.36 -21.08 -41.83
CA GLU A 124 15.30 -20.02 -42.84
C GLU A 124 13.87 -19.46 -43.05
N GLU A 125 13.81 -18.17 -43.41
CA GLU A 125 12.60 -17.41 -43.73
C GLU A 125 12.02 -17.75 -45.11
N GLU A 126 10.69 -17.79 -45.22
CA GLU A 126 9.98 -17.49 -46.47
C GLU A 126 9.10 -16.23 -46.30
N PRO A 127 8.93 -15.39 -47.34
CA PRO A 127 8.23 -14.12 -47.21
C PRO A 127 6.72 -14.28 -47.45
N VAL A 128 5.89 -13.77 -46.54
CA VAL A 128 4.44 -13.64 -46.77
C VAL A 128 3.95 -12.22 -46.46
N SER A 129 3.26 -11.66 -47.46
CA SER A 129 2.62 -10.35 -47.65
C SER A 129 1.81 -9.75 -46.47
N PRO A 130 1.52 -8.43 -46.47
CA PRO A 130 1.04 -7.70 -45.30
C PRO A 130 -0.41 -8.05 -44.93
N ILE A 131 -0.58 -8.69 -43.78
CA ILE A 131 -1.88 -8.86 -43.13
C ILE A 131 -2.14 -7.64 -42.23
N LYS A 132 -3.22 -6.91 -42.49
CA LYS A 132 -3.71 -5.81 -41.65
C LYS A 132 -3.89 -6.32 -40.20
N PRO A 133 -3.33 -5.65 -39.17
CA PRO A 133 -3.52 -6.08 -37.79
C PRO A 133 -4.98 -5.87 -37.38
N LYS A 134 -5.68 -6.97 -37.12
CA LYS A 134 -6.86 -6.97 -36.24
C LYS A 134 -6.37 -6.88 -34.78
N PRO A 135 -7.11 -6.22 -33.88
CA PRO A 135 -6.74 -6.16 -32.47
C PRO A 135 -6.74 -7.57 -31.88
N VAL A 136 -5.61 -7.97 -31.31
CA VAL A 136 -5.46 -9.25 -30.61
C VAL A 136 -5.84 -9.04 -29.14
N LYS A 137 -6.76 -9.88 -28.64
CA LYS A 137 -7.01 -10.04 -27.21
C LYS A 137 -5.82 -10.76 -26.58
N ILE A 138 -4.99 -10.03 -25.85
CA ILE A 138 -4.03 -10.64 -24.93
C ILE A 138 -4.81 -11.02 -23.67
N CYS A 139 -5.34 -12.24 -23.63
CA CYS A 139 -5.97 -12.81 -22.43
C CYS A 139 -4.93 -13.67 -21.71
N TYR A 140 -4.21 -13.08 -20.74
CA TYR A 140 -3.71 -13.86 -19.61
C TYR A 140 -4.80 -13.85 -18.54
N ASP A 141 -5.29 -15.03 -18.16
CA ASP A 141 -6.07 -15.22 -16.93
C ASP A 141 -5.14 -14.99 -15.72
N VAL A 142 -4.78 -13.73 -15.49
CA VAL A 142 -4.16 -13.31 -14.24
C VAL A 142 -5.25 -13.46 -13.20
N LYS A 143 -5.26 -14.57 -12.45
CA LYS A 143 -6.06 -14.71 -11.22
C LYS A 143 -5.76 -13.49 -10.35
N SER A 144 -6.65 -12.52 -10.34
CA SER A 144 -6.53 -11.35 -9.47
C SER A 144 -6.51 -11.89 -8.05
N GLN A 145 -5.46 -11.59 -7.29
CA GLN A 145 -5.44 -11.88 -5.86
C GLN A 145 -6.44 -10.95 -5.19
N GLY A 146 -7.70 -11.37 -5.11
CA GLY A 146 -8.71 -10.70 -4.32
C GLY A 146 -8.43 -10.90 -2.83
N GLY A 147 -9.38 -10.47 -2.00
CA GLY A 147 -9.31 -10.61 -0.55
C GLY A 147 -9.37 -9.28 0.17
N LYS A 148 -9.07 -9.31 1.47
CA LYS A 148 -9.14 -8.15 2.36
C LYS A 148 -8.21 -7.06 1.85
N TRP A 149 -8.73 -5.83 1.84
CA TRP A 149 -7.94 -4.65 1.49
C TRP A 149 -7.74 -3.78 2.72
N ASP A 150 -6.53 -3.85 3.27
CA ASP A 150 -6.04 -2.88 4.23
C ASP A 150 -5.60 -1.64 3.46
N TYR A 151 -6.56 -0.76 3.19
CA TYR A 151 -6.41 0.37 2.28
C TYR A 151 -5.55 1.47 2.91
N VAL A 152 -4.53 1.93 2.18
CA VAL A 152 -3.56 2.92 2.68
C VAL A 152 -3.61 4.20 1.85
N LEU A 153 -3.81 5.34 2.51
CA LEU A 153 -3.64 6.68 1.96
C LEU A 153 -2.25 7.21 2.36
N GLY A 154 -1.40 7.54 1.38
CA GLY A 154 -0.08 8.12 1.62
C GLY A 154 -0.08 9.64 1.50
N LEU A 155 0.23 10.36 2.57
CA LEU A 155 0.38 11.81 2.54
C LEU A 155 1.76 12.17 1.97
N VAL A 156 1.77 13.07 0.98
CA VAL A 156 3.00 13.59 0.36
C VAL A 156 2.93 15.11 0.25
N GLY A 157 4.09 15.74 0.10
CA GLY A 157 4.20 17.19 -0.05
C GLY A 157 5.43 17.75 0.66
N LYS A 158 5.78 18.98 0.32
CA LYS A 158 6.95 19.67 0.87
C LYS A 158 6.85 19.90 2.38
N PRO A 159 7.98 20.17 3.08
CA PRO A 159 7.95 20.64 4.47
C PRO A 159 7.02 21.86 4.62
N SER A 160 6.42 22.04 5.81
CA SER A 160 5.55 23.18 6.13
C SER A 160 4.25 23.33 5.31
N ALA A 161 3.93 22.40 4.40
CA ALA A 161 2.64 22.37 3.68
C ALA A 161 1.43 22.09 4.59
N GLY A 162 1.66 21.60 5.80
CA GLY A 162 0.62 21.24 6.77
C GLY A 162 0.22 19.76 6.73
N LYS A 163 1.11 18.87 6.27
CA LYS A 163 0.91 17.39 6.25
C LYS A 163 0.55 16.84 7.62
N SER A 164 1.39 17.06 8.63
CA SER A 164 1.14 16.54 9.98
C SER A 164 -0.09 17.17 10.64
N THR A 165 -0.45 18.42 10.29
CA THR A 165 -1.72 19.03 10.70
C THR A 165 -2.91 18.32 10.06
N PHE A 166 -2.84 18.01 8.77
CA PHE A 166 -3.87 17.21 8.08
C PHE A 166 -3.98 15.81 8.69
N PHE A 167 -2.85 15.14 8.92
CA PHE A 167 -2.79 13.84 9.57
C PHE A 167 -3.49 13.84 10.92
N ASN A 168 -3.14 14.81 11.78
CA ASN A 168 -3.75 14.96 13.10
C ASN A 168 -5.24 15.26 13.00
N ALA A 169 -5.67 16.14 12.09
CA ALA A 169 -7.08 16.47 11.89
C ALA A 169 -7.89 15.23 11.43
N ALA A 170 -7.33 14.43 10.53
CA ALA A 170 -7.96 13.24 9.96
C ALA A 170 -8.02 12.05 10.94
N THR A 171 -7.06 11.96 11.87
CA THR A 171 -6.94 10.85 12.84
C THR A 171 -7.53 11.17 14.22
N ASN A 172 -7.85 12.44 14.52
CA ASN A 172 -8.40 12.86 15.81
C ASN A 172 -9.90 12.60 16.01
N LEU A 173 -10.58 11.99 15.03
CA LEU A 173 -11.94 11.51 15.17
C LEU A 173 -12.02 10.60 16.40
N GLU A 174 -13.04 10.75 17.25
CA GLU A 174 -13.15 9.94 18.48
C GLU A 174 -13.13 8.43 18.21
N LEU A 175 -13.58 8.04 17.01
CA LEU A 175 -13.58 6.68 16.48
C LEU A 175 -12.17 6.14 16.14
N ALA A 176 -11.17 7.02 15.98
CA ALA A 176 -9.81 6.70 15.51
C ALA A 176 -8.79 6.55 16.64
N LYS A 177 -9.15 6.89 17.89
CA LYS A 177 -8.23 6.89 19.04
C LYS A 177 -7.73 5.51 19.49
N THR A 178 -8.25 4.40 18.95
CA THR A 178 -7.87 3.04 19.38
C THR A 178 -6.56 2.51 18.77
N GLY A 179 -5.74 3.33 18.07
CA GLY A 179 -4.54 2.81 17.39
C GLY A 179 -3.41 3.79 17.10
N ALA A 180 -3.33 4.93 17.79
CA ALA A 180 -2.21 5.86 17.61
C ALA A 180 -1.12 5.59 18.67
N HIS A 181 -0.10 4.82 18.32
CA HIS A 181 1.16 4.78 19.08
C HIS A 181 2.17 5.71 18.38
N PRO A 182 2.51 6.86 18.99
CA PRO A 182 3.53 7.74 18.44
C PRO A 182 4.92 7.16 18.72
N PHE A 183 5.62 6.74 17.66
CA PHE A 183 7.05 6.49 17.71
C PHE A 183 7.77 7.51 16.83
N THR A 184 8.89 8.00 17.34
CA THR A 184 9.64 9.16 16.85
C THR A 184 10.27 8.96 15.47
N THR A 185 10.03 9.93 14.58
CA THR A 185 10.91 10.57 13.55
C THR A 185 11.86 9.78 12.63
N ILE A 186 11.88 8.45 12.62
CA ILE A 186 12.63 7.68 11.60
C ILE A 186 11.69 6.85 10.72
N GLU A 187 10.54 6.44 11.24
CA GLU A 187 9.51 5.67 10.52
C GLU A 187 8.29 6.55 10.19
N PRO A 188 7.61 6.32 9.05
CA PRO A 188 6.42 7.07 8.67
C PRO A 188 5.31 6.91 9.74
N ASN A 189 4.62 8.01 10.09
CA ASN A 189 3.52 7.94 11.05
C ASN A 189 2.33 7.25 10.41
N ILE A 190 1.85 6.15 10.99
CA ILE A 190 0.65 5.45 10.54
C ILE A 190 -0.47 5.69 11.54
N GLY A 191 -1.61 6.17 11.06
CA GLY A 191 -2.80 6.44 11.85
C GLY A 191 -4.04 5.87 11.21
N ARG A 192 -5.04 5.54 12.03
CA ARG A 192 -6.36 5.13 11.54
C ARG A 192 -7.21 6.38 11.28
N ALA A 193 -7.79 6.49 10.10
CA ALA A 193 -8.76 7.51 9.75
C ALA A 193 -10.08 6.84 9.31
N PHE A 194 -11.11 7.65 9.08
CA PHE A 194 -12.41 7.16 8.59
C PHE A 194 -12.89 7.99 7.42
N TYR A 195 -13.51 7.32 6.46
CA TYR A 195 -14.26 7.96 5.38
C TYR A 195 -15.70 7.42 5.39
N SER A 196 -16.60 8.13 4.72
CA SER A 196 -18.03 7.77 4.68
C SER A 196 -18.40 7.11 3.37
N ILE A 197 -19.21 6.06 3.44
CA ILE A 197 -19.89 5.46 2.28
C ILE A 197 -21.39 5.31 2.54
N PRO A 198 -22.23 5.34 1.50
CA PRO A 198 -23.66 5.07 1.65
C PRO A 198 -23.90 3.75 2.38
N CYS A 199 -24.72 3.79 3.42
CA CYS A 199 -25.02 2.57 4.18
C CYS A 199 -26.13 1.77 3.48
N PRO A 200 -26.02 0.43 3.33
CA PRO A 200 -27.06 -0.37 2.69
C PRO A 200 -28.42 -0.33 3.40
N CYS A 201 -28.45 0.06 4.68
CA CYS A 201 -29.70 0.22 5.43
C CYS A 201 -30.62 1.29 4.84
N GLN A 202 -30.06 2.33 4.22
CA GLN A 202 -30.80 3.46 3.66
C GLN A 202 -31.69 3.02 2.50
N ASN A 203 -31.14 2.23 1.57
CA ASN A 203 -31.86 1.78 0.37
C ASN A 203 -32.89 0.67 0.65
N ARG A 204 -32.87 0.08 1.86
CA ARG A 204 -33.70 -1.09 2.22
C ARG A 204 -34.72 -0.79 3.31
N ASN A 205 -34.94 0.48 3.66
CA ASN A 205 -35.85 0.91 4.74
C ASN A 205 -35.58 0.21 6.07
N ILE A 206 -34.31 -0.06 6.37
CA ILE A 206 -33.89 -0.68 7.64
C ILE A 206 -33.74 0.44 8.67
N ASN A 207 -34.70 0.54 9.60
CA ASN A 207 -34.75 1.59 10.61
C ASN A 207 -33.69 1.46 11.72
N ILE A 208 -33.14 0.25 11.89
CA ILE A 208 -32.14 -0.05 12.94
C ILE A 208 -30.93 -0.69 12.25
N CYS A 209 -29.83 0.06 12.18
CA CYS A 209 -28.53 -0.42 11.72
C CYS A 209 -27.50 0.00 12.76
N ASN A 210 -26.59 -0.90 13.11
CA ASN A 210 -25.55 -0.64 14.09
C ASN A 210 -24.16 -0.89 13.49
N ALA A 211 -23.86 -0.14 12.42
CA ALA A 211 -22.55 -0.13 11.79
C ALA A 211 -21.44 -0.04 12.85
N ALA A 212 -20.40 -0.87 12.74
CA ALA A 212 -19.37 -1.02 13.78
C ALA A 212 -18.68 0.29 14.19
N HIS A 213 -18.61 1.26 13.29
CA HIS A 213 -18.00 2.58 13.53
C HIS A 213 -19.02 3.72 13.48
N GLY A 214 -20.32 3.41 13.53
CA GLY A 214 -21.38 4.40 13.50
C GLY A 214 -21.63 5.02 12.11
N HIS A 215 -22.38 6.12 12.14
CA HIS A 215 -22.84 6.85 10.95
C HIS A 215 -22.56 8.36 11.09
N ASN A 216 -22.39 9.02 9.95
CA ASN A 216 -22.36 10.48 9.89
C ASN A 216 -23.78 11.08 9.93
N HIS A 217 -23.89 12.41 9.88
CA HIS A 217 -25.18 13.12 9.86
C HIS A 217 -26.07 12.78 8.65
N LYS A 218 -25.48 12.33 7.53
CA LYS A 218 -26.19 11.88 6.31
C LYS A 218 -26.63 10.41 6.38
N LYS A 219 -26.43 9.74 7.53
CA LYS A 219 -26.63 8.29 7.75
C LYS A 219 -25.68 7.40 6.94
N ASP A 220 -24.62 7.96 6.36
CA ASP A 220 -23.56 7.17 5.73
C ASP A 220 -22.72 6.50 6.80
N ARG A 221 -22.24 5.28 6.55
CA ARG A 221 -21.44 4.53 7.52
C ARG A 221 -19.97 4.93 7.44
N TYR A 222 -19.28 4.94 8.58
CA TYR A 222 -17.84 5.11 8.62
C TYR A 222 -17.09 3.81 8.34
N ILE A 223 -16.08 3.89 7.48
CA ILE A 223 -15.18 2.79 7.13
C ILE A 223 -13.75 3.19 7.49
N PRO A 224 -13.00 2.34 8.20
CA PRO A 224 -11.62 2.64 8.56
C PRO A 224 -10.72 2.59 7.32
N VAL A 225 -9.71 3.46 7.32
CA VAL A 225 -8.63 3.49 6.35
C VAL A 225 -7.33 3.79 7.09
N LEU A 226 -6.20 3.31 6.58
CA LEU A 226 -4.89 3.67 7.11
C LEU A 226 -4.42 4.96 6.43
N LEU A 227 -3.92 5.89 7.22
CA LEU A 227 -3.30 7.12 6.77
C LEU A 227 -1.82 7.06 7.14
N LYS A 228 -0.93 7.22 6.15
CA LYS A 228 0.53 7.17 6.32
C LYS A 228 1.09 8.57 6.03
N ASP A 229 1.65 9.24 7.04
CA ASP A 229 2.38 10.50 6.86
C ASP A 229 3.83 10.19 6.48
N VAL A 230 4.16 10.32 5.19
CA VAL A 230 5.53 10.18 4.73
C VAL A 230 6.26 11.49 4.97
N ALA A 231 7.51 11.41 5.43
CA ALA A 231 8.31 12.58 5.72
C ALA A 231 8.35 13.54 4.52
N GLY A 232 8.47 14.84 4.81
CA GLY A 232 8.43 15.87 3.77
C GLY A 232 9.48 15.65 2.70
N LEU A 233 9.02 15.40 1.47
CA LEU A 233 9.87 15.30 0.29
C LEU A 233 10.46 16.70 0.00
N VAL A 234 11.72 16.73 -0.43
CA VAL A 234 12.44 17.94 -0.84
C VAL A 234 12.91 17.72 -2.27
N PRO A 235 12.99 18.76 -3.12
CA PRO A 235 13.47 18.61 -4.49
C PRO A 235 14.82 17.88 -4.59
N GLY A 236 14.93 16.96 -5.56
CA GLY A 236 16.11 16.12 -5.78
C GLY A 236 16.11 14.79 -5.03
N ALA A 237 14.98 14.38 -4.44
CA ALA A 237 14.85 13.12 -3.71
C ALA A 237 15.08 11.88 -4.61
N SER A 238 14.65 11.96 -5.88
CA SER A 238 14.86 10.93 -6.91
C SER A 238 16.34 10.72 -7.29
N GLN A 239 17.16 11.77 -7.26
CA GLN A 239 18.57 11.72 -7.66
C GLN A 239 19.51 11.15 -6.57
N GLY A 240 18.97 10.56 -5.51
CA GLY A 240 19.77 10.01 -4.40
C GLY A 240 20.52 11.07 -3.56
N LYS A 241 20.23 12.37 -3.75
CA LYS A 241 20.76 13.44 -2.89
C LYS A 241 20.06 13.39 -1.53
N GLY A 242 20.57 12.57 -0.62
CA GLY A 242 20.07 12.40 0.76
C GLY A 242 19.24 11.14 0.98
N ARG A 243 18.39 11.12 2.02
CA ARG A 243 17.53 9.97 2.40
C ARG A 243 16.32 9.74 1.44
N GLY A 244 16.31 10.39 0.27
CA GLY A 244 15.18 10.47 -0.67
C GLY A 244 14.62 9.12 -1.15
N ASN A 245 15.49 8.20 -1.57
CA ASN A 245 15.06 6.87 -2.02
C ASN A 245 14.35 6.05 -0.93
N ARG A 246 14.73 6.21 0.35
CA ARG A 246 14.04 5.55 1.46
C ARG A 246 12.61 6.07 1.62
N PHE A 247 12.40 7.38 1.45
CA PHE A 247 11.06 7.97 1.53
C PHE A 247 10.15 7.60 0.35
N LEU A 248 10.70 7.46 -0.85
CA LEU A 248 9.93 7.00 -2.01
C LEU A 248 9.52 5.53 -1.86
N ASN A 249 10.36 4.71 -1.22
CA ASN A 249 10.00 3.34 -0.86
C ASN A 249 8.85 3.30 0.16
N ASP A 250 8.75 4.28 1.08
CA ASP A 250 7.61 4.38 2.00
C ASP A 250 6.27 4.61 1.27
N LEU A 251 6.30 5.13 0.04
CA LEU A 251 5.10 5.32 -0.77
C LEU A 251 4.61 4.04 -1.44
N LEU A 252 5.43 2.98 -1.49
CA LEU A 252 5.08 1.73 -2.16
C LEU A 252 3.87 1.04 -1.56
N ASP A 253 3.61 1.22 -0.27
CA ASP A 253 2.43 0.61 0.37
C ASP A 253 1.16 1.45 0.20
N ALA A 254 1.26 2.68 -0.33
CA ALA A 254 0.11 3.54 -0.53
C ALA A 254 -0.72 3.10 -1.75
N ASP A 255 -2.04 3.04 -1.58
CA ASP A 255 -3.00 2.78 -2.64
C ASP A 255 -3.36 4.04 -3.43
N VAL A 256 -3.42 5.17 -2.72
CA VAL A 256 -3.69 6.52 -3.25
C VAL A 256 -2.77 7.49 -2.54
N LEU A 257 -2.22 8.44 -3.29
CA LEU A 257 -1.44 9.53 -2.74
C LEU A 257 -2.33 10.75 -2.47
N VAL A 258 -2.10 11.42 -1.35
CA VAL A 258 -2.77 12.67 -0.97
C VAL A 258 -1.70 13.74 -0.88
N HIS A 259 -1.62 14.57 -1.92
CA HIS A 259 -0.61 15.60 -2.05
C HIS A 259 -1.06 16.89 -1.38
N ILE A 260 -0.48 17.19 -0.22
CA ILE A 260 -0.78 18.39 0.57
C ILE A 260 0.04 19.57 0.02
N VAL A 261 -0.66 20.56 -0.53
CA VAL A 261 -0.10 21.80 -1.09
C VAL A 261 -0.45 22.97 -0.18
N ASP A 262 0.53 23.84 0.11
CA ASP A 262 0.26 25.11 0.76
C ASP A 262 -0.27 26.11 -0.26
N VAL A 263 -1.61 26.21 -0.37
CA VAL A 263 -2.23 27.10 -1.35
C VAL A 263 -2.16 28.57 -0.97
N SER A 264 -1.69 28.90 0.24
CA SER A 264 -1.52 30.29 0.66
C SER A 264 -0.35 30.99 -0.06
N GLY A 265 0.57 30.25 -0.67
CA GLY A 265 1.76 30.79 -1.34
C GLY A 265 2.78 31.39 -0.37
N LYS A 266 2.66 31.10 0.92
CA LYS A 266 3.54 31.63 1.97
C LYS A 266 4.75 30.76 2.29
N THR A 267 4.90 29.63 1.63
CA THR A 267 6.06 28.75 1.79
C THR A 267 6.70 28.43 0.45
N ASN A 268 8.03 28.50 0.37
CA ASN A 268 8.80 28.14 -0.83
C ASN A 268 8.94 26.61 -0.98
N GLU A 269 9.67 26.14 -1.98
CA GLU A 269 9.90 24.71 -2.27
C GLU A 269 10.58 23.94 -1.12
N LYS A 270 11.34 24.64 -0.27
CA LYS A 270 12.00 24.07 0.92
C LYS A 270 11.12 24.11 2.17
N GLY A 271 9.95 24.75 2.09
CA GLY A 271 9.06 24.95 3.22
C GLY A 271 9.43 26.14 4.13
N GLU A 272 10.29 27.04 3.64
CA GLU A 272 10.67 28.29 4.31
C GLU A 272 9.64 29.39 3.98
N GLU A 273 9.47 30.37 4.87
CA GLU A 273 8.52 31.45 4.66
C GLU A 273 8.88 32.34 3.46
N THR A 274 7.87 32.69 2.67
CA THR A 274 8.00 33.57 1.51
C THR A 274 6.71 34.37 1.31
N THR A 275 6.75 35.34 0.40
CA THR A 275 5.64 36.27 0.15
C THR A 275 4.96 36.06 -1.20
N ASP A 276 5.65 35.48 -2.18
CA ASP A 276 5.17 35.36 -3.56
C ASP A 276 5.63 34.04 -4.18
N TYR A 277 5.07 32.93 -3.70
CA TYR A 277 5.31 31.60 -4.25
C TYR A 277 4.06 31.07 -4.95
N ASP A 278 4.25 30.53 -6.15
CA ASP A 278 3.19 29.90 -6.93
C ASP A 278 2.98 28.43 -6.51
N PRO A 279 1.86 28.08 -5.83
CA PRO A 279 1.66 26.73 -5.33
C PRO A 279 1.47 25.68 -6.44
N SER A 280 1.19 26.08 -7.70
CA SER A 280 1.11 25.10 -8.80
C SER A 280 2.45 24.43 -9.11
N LEU A 281 3.57 25.07 -8.73
CA LEU A 281 4.90 24.50 -8.87
C LEU A 281 5.06 23.23 -8.00
N ASP A 282 4.46 23.20 -6.81
CA ASP A 282 4.53 22.03 -5.91
C ASP A 282 3.83 20.80 -6.54
N ILE A 283 2.71 21.03 -7.24
CA ILE A 283 1.94 19.99 -7.93
C ILE A 283 2.77 19.36 -9.05
N THR A 284 3.39 20.21 -9.88
CA THR A 284 4.22 19.75 -11.00
C THR A 284 5.48 19.06 -10.47
N TRP A 285 6.07 19.60 -9.40
CA TRP A 285 7.28 19.06 -8.79
C TRP A 285 7.09 17.62 -8.29
N ILE A 286 6.04 17.32 -7.51
CA ILE A 286 5.86 15.96 -6.98
C ILE A 286 5.64 14.94 -8.11
N GLN A 287 4.92 15.33 -9.16
CA GLN A 287 4.67 14.46 -10.32
C GLN A 287 5.97 14.15 -11.05
N ASN A 288 6.82 15.17 -11.23
CA ASN A 288 8.13 15.01 -11.84
C ASN A 288 9.05 14.13 -10.98
N GLU A 289 9.09 14.30 -9.66
CA GLU A 289 9.92 13.46 -8.77
C GLU A 289 9.52 11.98 -8.86
N LEU A 290 8.22 11.67 -8.80
CA LEU A 290 7.74 10.30 -8.91
C LEU A 290 8.04 9.70 -10.29
N HIS A 291 7.90 10.50 -11.36
CA HIS A 291 8.23 10.09 -12.71
C HIS A 291 9.73 9.77 -12.82
N GLN A 292 10.59 10.72 -12.48
CA GLN A 292 12.04 10.57 -12.60
C GLN A 292 12.53 9.39 -11.76
N TRP A 293 12.00 9.20 -10.55
CA TRP A 293 12.34 8.03 -9.74
C TRP A 293 12.10 6.70 -10.46
N ILE A 294 10.94 6.49 -11.09
CA ILE A 294 10.67 5.24 -11.80
C ILE A 294 11.48 5.15 -13.09
N TYR A 295 11.56 6.25 -13.84
CA TYR A 295 12.29 6.32 -15.09
C TYR A 295 13.77 6.01 -14.91
N ASP A 296 14.43 6.66 -13.96
CA ASP A 296 15.86 6.47 -13.67
C ASP A 296 16.14 5.03 -13.22
N ASN A 297 15.27 4.44 -12.38
CA ASN A 297 15.38 3.05 -11.95
C ASN A 297 15.31 2.06 -13.13
N VAL A 298 14.47 2.34 -14.13
CA VAL A 298 14.39 1.54 -15.36
C VAL A 298 15.63 1.79 -16.23
N MET A 299 16.04 3.05 -16.38
CA MET A 299 17.16 3.43 -17.23
C MET A 299 18.50 2.86 -16.78
N VAL A 300 18.73 2.75 -15.46
CA VAL A 300 19.92 2.07 -14.90
C VAL A 300 20.05 0.64 -15.40
N LYS A 301 18.93 -0.05 -15.70
CA LYS A 301 18.92 -1.44 -16.19
C LYS A 301 18.58 -1.55 -17.69
N TRP A 302 18.58 -0.44 -18.43
CA TRP A 302 18.07 -0.39 -19.80
C TRP A 302 18.79 -1.33 -20.77
N ASP A 303 20.12 -1.42 -20.69
CA ASP A 303 20.89 -2.32 -21.58
C ASP A 303 20.55 -3.80 -21.36
N ASN A 304 20.19 -4.18 -20.15
CA ASN A 304 19.74 -5.53 -19.82
C ASN A 304 18.30 -5.76 -20.33
N ILE A 305 17.44 -4.75 -20.18
CA ILE A 305 16.05 -4.77 -20.66
C ILE A 305 16.01 -4.86 -22.20
N LYS A 306 16.91 -4.17 -22.92
CA LYS A 306 17.01 -4.28 -24.38
C LYS A 306 17.31 -5.70 -24.86
N ARG A 307 18.10 -6.47 -24.09
CA ARG A 307 18.42 -7.86 -24.39
C ARG A 307 17.31 -8.83 -23.98
N LYS A 308 16.55 -8.48 -22.94
CA LYS A 308 15.48 -9.30 -22.34
C LYS A 308 14.27 -8.42 -22.01
N PRO A 309 13.41 -8.11 -23.02
CA PRO A 309 12.32 -7.15 -22.86
C PRO A 309 11.30 -7.51 -21.78
N GLU A 310 11.16 -8.80 -21.47
CA GLU A 310 10.32 -9.31 -20.39
C GLU A 310 10.68 -8.73 -19.01
N LYS A 311 11.96 -8.38 -18.78
CA LYS A 311 12.41 -7.78 -17.53
C LYS A 311 11.82 -6.41 -17.26
N LEU A 312 11.37 -5.69 -18.29
CA LEU A 312 10.71 -4.41 -18.10
C LEU A 312 9.44 -4.59 -17.26
N ILE A 313 8.69 -5.67 -17.49
CA ILE A 313 7.47 -5.98 -16.73
C ILE A 313 7.83 -6.24 -15.26
N ASP A 314 8.89 -7.01 -15.02
CA ASP A 314 9.35 -7.35 -13.67
C ASP A 314 9.79 -6.11 -12.88
N MET A 315 10.39 -5.11 -13.53
CA MET A 315 10.74 -3.84 -12.88
C MET A 315 9.53 -3.17 -12.24
N PHE A 316 8.37 -3.16 -12.92
CA PHE A 316 7.16 -2.55 -12.39
C PHE A 316 6.53 -3.35 -11.24
N THR A 317 6.79 -4.66 -11.14
CA THR A 317 6.32 -5.47 -10.01
C THR A 317 6.97 -5.06 -8.68
N GLY A 318 8.20 -4.52 -8.73
CA GLY A 318 8.90 -3.96 -7.56
C GLY A 318 8.17 -2.80 -6.89
N TYR A 319 7.20 -2.18 -7.56
CA TYR A 319 6.37 -1.11 -7.00
C TYR A 319 5.05 -1.63 -6.39
N HIS A 320 5.00 -2.91 -6.00
CA HIS A 320 3.81 -3.61 -5.50
C HIS A 320 2.62 -3.57 -6.47
N ALA A 321 2.88 -3.47 -7.78
CA ALA A 321 1.85 -3.48 -8.81
C ALA A 321 1.51 -4.92 -9.23
N SER A 322 0.21 -5.21 -9.38
CA SER A 322 -0.22 -6.49 -9.96
C SER A 322 0.12 -6.54 -11.45
N LYS A 323 0.40 -7.75 -11.98
CA LYS A 323 0.61 -7.93 -13.43
C LYS A 323 -0.53 -7.36 -14.27
N SER A 324 -1.78 -7.50 -13.81
CA SER A 324 -2.94 -6.90 -14.48
C SER A 324 -2.89 -5.37 -14.59
N LEU A 325 -2.38 -4.68 -13.56
CA LEU A 325 -2.21 -3.23 -13.58
C LEU A 325 -1.08 -2.83 -14.54
N ILE A 326 0.04 -3.56 -14.49
CA ILE A 326 1.20 -3.32 -15.36
C ILE A 326 0.78 -3.49 -16.82
N PHE A 327 0.11 -4.58 -17.18
CA PHE A 327 -0.37 -4.78 -18.54
C PHE A 327 -1.37 -3.71 -18.98
N LYS A 328 -2.24 -3.25 -18.07
CA LYS A 328 -3.14 -2.12 -18.37
C LYS A 328 -2.36 -0.84 -18.66
N ALA A 329 -1.28 -0.56 -17.91
CA ALA A 329 -0.41 0.60 -18.15
C ALA A 329 0.26 0.50 -19.52
N PHE A 330 0.81 -0.68 -19.87
CA PHE A 330 1.41 -0.92 -21.19
C PHE A 330 0.39 -0.72 -22.31
N GLN A 331 -0.83 -1.24 -22.13
CA GLN A 331 -1.91 -1.06 -23.10
C GLN A 331 -2.29 0.42 -23.28
N GLN A 332 -2.41 1.18 -22.19
CA GLN A 332 -2.72 2.61 -22.25
C GLN A 332 -1.59 3.42 -22.88
N ALA A 333 -0.34 3.01 -22.66
CA ALA A 333 0.83 3.59 -23.29
C ALA A 333 1.00 3.20 -24.77
N GLY A 334 0.13 2.34 -25.32
CA GLY A 334 0.18 1.87 -26.70
C GLY A 334 1.23 0.78 -26.97
N ILE A 335 1.78 0.17 -25.91
CA ILE A 335 2.85 -0.82 -26.01
C ILE A 335 2.22 -2.21 -26.20
N THR A 336 2.47 -2.80 -27.36
CA THR A 336 2.07 -4.17 -27.71
C THR A 336 3.24 -5.13 -27.59
N GLU A 337 3.01 -6.45 -27.68
CA GLU A 337 4.10 -7.44 -27.76
C GLU A 337 5.07 -7.15 -28.92
N LYS A 338 4.54 -6.67 -30.06
CA LYS A 338 5.37 -6.25 -31.19
C LYS A 338 6.23 -5.04 -30.84
N GLU A 339 5.66 -4.05 -30.15
CA GLU A 339 6.40 -2.87 -29.70
C GLU A 339 7.49 -3.25 -28.70
N LEU A 340 7.20 -4.19 -27.81
CA LEU A 340 8.15 -4.73 -26.84
C LEU A 340 9.30 -5.49 -27.52
N SER A 341 9.03 -6.18 -28.64
CA SER A 341 10.08 -6.87 -29.43
C SER A 341 11.09 -5.92 -30.07
N VAL A 342 10.71 -4.65 -30.28
CA VAL A 342 11.58 -3.60 -30.84
C VAL A 342 12.04 -2.59 -29.80
N ILE A 343 12.07 -2.98 -28.51
CA ILE A 343 12.46 -2.10 -27.39
C ILE A 343 13.81 -1.40 -27.57
N GLY A 344 14.76 -2.04 -28.27
CA GLY A 344 16.06 -1.46 -28.58
C GLY A 344 16.01 -0.22 -29.50
N GLN A 345 14.89 0.01 -30.18
CA GLN A 345 14.65 1.15 -31.07
C GLN A 345 13.74 2.21 -30.44
N TRP A 346 13.30 2.02 -29.19
CA TRP A 346 12.45 2.99 -28.51
C TRP A 346 13.17 4.32 -28.34
N LYS A 347 12.40 5.39 -28.54
CA LYS A 347 12.78 6.74 -28.10
C LYS A 347 12.42 6.90 -26.63
N ASP A 348 13.13 7.79 -25.94
CA ASP A 348 12.91 8.11 -24.52
C ASP A 348 11.44 8.46 -24.22
N ASP A 349 10.77 9.14 -25.16
CA ASP A 349 9.35 9.51 -25.07
C ASP A 349 8.42 8.31 -24.82
N VAL A 350 8.75 7.14 -25.38
CA VAL A 350 7.93 5.92 -25.22
C VAL A 350 7.98 5.44 -23.78
N LEU A 351 9.17 5.43 -23.18
CA LEU A 351 9.34 5.05 -21.78
C LEU A 351 8.72 6.10 -20.85
N HIS A 352 8.87 7.39 -21.14
CA HIS A 352 8.22 8.46 -20.38
C HIS A 352 6.69 8.32 -20.39
N ASN A 353 6.10 7.97 -21.54
CA ASN A 353 4.67 7.73 -21.64
C ASN A 353 4.25 6.50 -20.79
N LEU A 354 5.01 5.41 -20.87
CA LEU A 354 4.77 4.22 -20.06
C LEU A 354 4.79 4.51 -18.56
N VAL A 355 5.82 5.23 -18.09
CA VAL A 355 5.96 5.60 -16.68
C VAL A 355 4.80 6.49 -16.24
N SER A 356 4.37 7.42 -17.10
CA SER A 356 3.22 8.30 -16.82
C SER A 356 1.91 7.53 -16.66
N GLU A 357 1.59 6.64 -17.60
CA GLU A 357 0.41 5.78 -17.53
C GLU A 357 0.46 4.83 -16.31
N PHE A 358 1.64 4.29 -16.03
CA PHE A 358 1.86 3.46 -14.84
C PHE A 358 1.59 4.23 -13.54
N LEU A 359 2.12 5.45 -13.40
CA LEU A 359 1.91 6.30 -12.22
C LEU A 359 0.43 6.64 -12.02
N GLN A 360 -0.28 7.00 -13.09
CA GLN A 360 -1.71 7.32 -13.02
C GLN A 360 -2.55 6.14 -12.51
N LEU A 361 -2.22 4.91 -12.94
CA LEU A 361 -2.91 3.70 -12.49
C LEU A 361 -2.48 3.25 -11.09
N ARG A 362 -1.18 3.31 -10.79
CA ARG A 362 -0.60 2.73 -9.59
C ARG A 362 -0.71 3.66 -8.40
N PHE A 363 -0.45 4.95 -8.60
CA PHE A 363 -0.43 5.98 -7.57
C PHE A 363 -1.37 7.13 -7.97
N PRO A 364 -2.68 6.87 -8.15
CA PRO A 364 -3.65 7.93 -8.33
C PRO A 364 -3.52 8.92 -7.16
N MET A 365 -3.62 10.21 -7.47
CA MET A 365 -3.25 11.27 -6.54
C MET A 365 -4.38 12.28 -6.39
N LEU A 366 -4.76 12.59 -5.16
CA LEU A 366 -5.62 13.73 -4.83
C LEU A 366 -4.75 14.91 -4.40
N VAL A 367 -4.96 16.08 -4.98
CA VAL A 367 -4.31 17.32 -4.55
C VAL A 367 -5.17 18.03 -3.50
N VAL A 368 -4.64 18.15 -2.29
CA VAL A 368 -5.27 18.88 -1.19
C VAL A 368 -4.67 20.28 -1.13
N LEU A 369 -5.48 21.27 -1.49
CA LEU A 369 -5.13 22.69 -1.45
C LEU A 369 -5.33 23.21 -0.03
N ASN A 370 -4.37 22.90 0.84
CA ASN A 370 -4.41 23.19 2.27
C ASN A 370 -4.13 24.66 2.57
N LYS A 371 -4.56 25.12 3.76
CA LYS A 371 -4.54 26.53 4.18
C LYS A 371 -5.46 27.41 3.34
N CYS A 372 -6.61 26.86 2.92
CA CYS A 372 -7.61 27.62 2.14
C CYS A 372 -8.24 28.79 2.91
N ASP A 373 -8.04 28.83 4.23
CA ASP A 373 -8.45 29.90 5.16
C ASP A 373 -7.66 31.21 5.00
N LYS A 374 -6.51 31.19 4.30
CA LYS A 374 -5.69 32.39 4.11
C LYS A 374 -6.26 33.31 3.01
N PRO A 375 -6.08 34.63 3.11
CA PRO A 375 -6.65 35.59 2.16
C PRO A 375 -6.09 35.45 0.74
N THR A 376 -4.84 35.01 0.57
CA THR A 376 -4.19 34.79 -0.74
C THR A 376 -4.68 33.53 -1.43
N SER A 377 -5.23 32.57 -0.68
CA SER A 377 -5.56 31.23 -1.14
C SER A 377 -6.58 31.20 -2.27
N SER A 378 -7.62 32.04 -2.23
CA SER A 378 -8.70 32.01 -3.23
C SER A 378 -8.20 32.25 -4.67
N LYS A 379 -7.22 33.15 -4.86
CA LYS A 379 -6.65 33.42 -6.18
C LYS A 379 -5.82 32.24 -6.69
N HIS A 380 -5.02 31.62 -5.82
CA HIS A 380 -4.22 30.46 -6.19
C HIS A 380 -5.08 29.23 -6.48
N ILE A 381 -6.14 28.99 -5.70
CA ILE A 381 -7.10 27.90 -5.95
C ILE A 381 -7.72 28.06 -7.34
N GLN A 382 -8.21 29.25 -7.67
CA GLN A 382 -8.80 29.52 -8.98
C GLN A 382 -7.79 29.27 -10.11
N ARG A 383 -6.57 29.82 -9.98
CA ARG A 383 -5.50 29.61 -10.97
C ARG A 383 -5.18 28.13 -11.16
N ILE A 384 -5.07 27.35 -10.09
CA ILE A 384 -4.79 25.90 -10.17
C ILE A 384 -5.93 25.16 -10.87
N GLN A 385 -7.18 25.52 -10.59
CA GLN A 385 -8.34 24.93 -11.26
C GLN A 385 -8.41 25.28 -12.76
N GLU A 386 -7.97 26.48 -13.14
CA GLU A 386 -7.87 26.90 -14.54
C GLU A 386 -6.70 26.20 -15.27
N LEU A 387 -5.54 26.07 -14.62
CA LEU A 387 -4.36 25.41 -15.18
C LEU A 387 -4.54 23.89 -15.32
N TYR A 388 -5.27 23.28 -14.38
CA TYR A 388 -5.50 21.84 -14.36
C TYR A 388 -6.98 21.50 -14.13
N PRO A 389 -7.85 21.65 -15.15
CA PRO A 389 -9.29 21.43 -15.01
C PRO A 389 -9.67 20.00 -14.57
N ASP A 390 -8.92 19.01 -15.04
CA ASP A 390 -9.17 17.59 -14.76
C ASP A 390 -8.44 17.08 -13.51
N LEU A 391 -7.62 17.92 -12.86
CA LEU A 391 -6.86 17.53 -11.68
C LEU A 391 -7.81 17.35 -10.50
N PRO A 392 -7.88 16.15 -9.88
CA PRO A 392 -8.69 15.94 -8.70
C PRO A 392 -8.08 16.72 -7.53
N CYS A 393 -8.63 17.91 -7.27
CA CYS A 393 -8.21 18.78 -6.17
C CYS A 393 -9.35 19.14 -5.21
N ILE A 394 -9.02 19.50 -3.97
CA ILE A 394 -9.99 19.96 -2.97
C ILE A 394 -9.36 21.00 -2.03
N PRO A 395 -10.00 22.17 -1.81
CA PRO A 395 -9.54 23.15 -0.83
C PRO A 395 -9.83 22.65 0.59
N VAL A 396 -8.84 22.74 1.48
CA VAL A 396 -8.92 22.22 2.86
C VAL A 396 -8.32 23.22 3.84
N SER A 397 -8.87 23.27 5.06
CA SER A 397 -8.24 23.95 6.20
C SER A 397 -8.06 22.97 7.36
N SER A 398 -6.92 22.29 7.38
CA SER A 398 -6.57 21.30 8.42
C SER A 398 -6.42 21.93 9.81
N ASP A 399 -5.95 23.16 9.88
CA ASP A 399 -5.80 23.91 11.13
C ASP A 399 -7.17 24.23 11.74
N SER A 400 -8.12 24.70 10.92
CA SER A 400 -9.49 24.96 11.35
C SER A 400 -10.16 23.69 11.85
N GLU A 401 -10.01 22.57 11.15
CA GLU A 401 -10.55 21.26 11.59
C GLU A 401 -9.98 20.84 12.95
N SER A 402 -8.65 20.86 13.09
CA SER A 402 -7.98 20.50 14.35
C SER A 402 -8.43 21.39 15.51
N TYR A 403 -8.56 22.70 15.26
CA TYR A 403 -9.02 23.66 16.23
C TYR A 403 -10.47 23.38 16.65
N LEU A 404 -11.40 23.22 15.70
CA LEU A 404 -12.81 22.93 15.97
C LEU A 404 -12.96 21.65 16.78
N GLN A 405 -12.31 20.56 16.38
CA GLN A 405 -12.33 19.29 17.10
C GLN A 405 -11.82 19.44 18.55
N THR A 406 -10.79 20.26 18.76
CA THR A 406 -10.22 20.50 20.10
C THR A 406 -11.19 21.28 20.98
N GLN A 407 -11.77 22.37 20.47
CA GLN A 407 -12.71 23.19 21.23
C GLN A 407 -14.04 22.47 21.50
N MET A 408 -14.49 21.61 20.58
CA MET A 408 -15.65 20.73 20.82
C MET A 408 -15.40 19.76 21.97
N LYS A 409 -14.21 19.13 22.01
CA LYS A 409 -13.81 18.23 23.12
C LYS A 409 -13.76 18.95 24.46
N LEU A 410 -13.37 20.22 24.46
CA LEU A 410 -13.35 21.07 25.66
C LEU A 410 -14.74 21.61 26.04
N GLY A 411 -15.77 21.41 25.21
CA GLY A 411 -17.12 21.95 25.43
C GLY A 411 -17.23 23.47 25.17
N ASN A 412 -16.23 24.07 24.52
CA ASN A 412 -16.17 25.51 24.26
C ASN A 412 -16.96 25.93 23.03
N LEU A 413 -17.34 24.99 22.16
CA LEU A 413 -18.20 25.25 21.01
C LEU A 413 -18.97 23.99 20.60
N LEU A 414 -20.07 24.20 19.87
CA LEU A 414 -20.83 23.18 19.18
C LEU A 414 -20.86 23.50 17.69
N LEU A 415 -20.51 22.53 16.84
CA LEU A 415 -20.60 22.69 15.39
C LEU A 415 -21.89 22.05 14.89
N ASP A 416 -22.79 22.87 14.34
CA ASP A 416 -23.90 22.37 13.56
C ASP A 416 -23.41 22.05 12.14
N THR A 417 -23.22 20.75 11.87
CA THR A 417 -22.73 20.28 10.57
C THR A 417 -23.73 20.44 9.43
N VAL A 418 -25.03 20.58 9.74
CA VAL A 418 -26.10 20.75 8.74
C VAL A 418 -26.23 22.22 8.36
N LEU A 419 -26.31 23.09 9.36
CA LEU A 419 -26.35 24.55 9.16
C LEU A 419 -24.97 25.16 8.89
N LYS A 420 -23.90 24.36 9.02
CA LYS A 420 -22.51 24.77 8.86
C LYS A 420 -22.16 25.95 9.76
N LYS A 421 -22.69 25.93 10.98
CA LYS A 421 -22.64 27.06 11.91
C LYS A 421 -21.94 26.68 13.21
N ILE A 422 -21.03 27.53 13.64
CA ILE A 422 -20.40 27.43 14.96
C ILE A 422 -21.32 28.10 15.98
N ASN A 423 -21.72 27.35 17.00
CA ASN A 423 -22.50 27.84 18.14
C ASN A 423 -21.58 27.90 19.36
N LEU A 424 -21.55 29.07 20.00
CA LEU A 424 -20.70 29.35 21.16
C LEU A 424 -21.57 29.48 22.42
N PRO A 425 -21.14 28.93 23.57
CA PRO A 425 -21.73 29.22 24.87
C PRO A 425 -21.60 30.71 25.24
N GLU A 426 -22.49 31.21 26.10
CA GLU A 426 -22.55 32.64 26.47
C GLU A 426 -21.25 33.19 27.10
N ASN A 427 -20.52 32.36 27.86
CA ASN A 427 -19.32 32.77 28.61
C ASN A 427 -18.01 32.26 27.99
N VAL A 428 -17.95 32.09 26.66
CA VAL A 428 -16.74 31.61 25.99
C VAL A 428 -15.64 32.67 25.99
N ASN A 429 -14.37 32.23 26.05
CA ASN A 429 -13.21 33.11 25.92
C ASN A 429 -13.25 33.92 24.62
N ILE A 430 -12.91 35.21 24.69
CA ILE A 430 -12.90 36.14 23.55
C ILE A 430 -12.00 35.65 22.39
N ASP A 431 -10.86 35.02 22.69
CA ASP A 431 -9.94 34.50 21.67
C ASP A 431 -10.57 33.35 20.89
N VAL A 432 -11.34 32.50 21.58
CA VAL A 432 -12.10 31.41 20.95
C VAL A 432 -13.19 31.97 20.06
N LYS A 433 -13.89 33.01 20.52
CA LYS A 433 -14.91 33.70 19.73
C LYS A 433 -14.32 34.30 18.45
N ILE A 434 -13.23 35.08 18.56
CA ILE A 434 -12.56 35.69 17.40
C ILE A 434 -12.10 34.62 16.41
N ARG A 435 -11.51 33.51 16.89
CA ARG A 435 -11.05 32.44 16.01
C ARG A 435 -12.21 31.67 15.37
N ALA A 436 -13.28 31.40 16.10
CA ALA A 436 -14.50 30.80 15.56
C ALA A 436 -15.12 31.66 14.46
N ASP A 437 -15.25 32.97 14.68
CA ASP A 437 -15.78 33.92 13.68
C ASP A 437 -14.90 33.94 12.42
N ASN A 438 -13.58 33.91 12.59
CA ASN A 438 -12.65 33.82 11.45
C ASN A 438 -12.81 32.50 10.67
N ILE A 439 -13.01 31.37 11.35
CA ILE A 439 -13.23 30.08 10.70
C ILE A 439 -14.58 30.06 9.98
N GLN A 440 -15.64 30.58 10.61
CA GLN A 440 -16.96 30.70 10.00
C GLN A 440 -16.89 31.46 8.67
N ASN A 441 -16.33 32.68 8.69
CA ASN A 441 -16.30 33.58 7.53
C ASN A 441 -15.34 33.13 6.43
N ASN A 442 -14.17 32.61 6.78
CA ASN A 442 -13.11 32.30 5.80
C ASN A 442 -13.13 30.86 5.30
N VAL A 443 -13.74 29.94 6.05
CA VAL A 443 -13.79 28.51 5.71
C VAL A 443 -15.21 28.05 5.48
N LEU A 444 -16.07 28.12 6.51
CA LEU A 444 -17.37 27.45 6.45
C LEU A 444 -18.33 28.09 5.46
N ASP A 445 -18.39 29.42 5.45
CA ASP A 445 -19.28 30.17 4.55
C ASP A 445 -18.82 30.08 3.08
N ARG A 446 -17.51 29.89 2.84
CA ARG A 446 -16.93 29.85 1.49
C ARG A 446 -16.90 28.46 0.88
N TYR A 447 -16.43 27.48 1.63
CA TYR A 447 -16.16 26.13 1.14
C TYR A 447 -17.14 25.08 1.68
N GLY A 448 -17.96 25.44 2.68
CA GLY A 448 -18.89 24.53 3.34
C GLY A 448 -18.29 23.95 4.62
N PRO A 449 -17.77 22.71 4.63
CA PRO A 449 -16.97 22.21 5.73
C PRO A 449 -15.48 22.57 5.57
N THR A 450 -14.66 22.14 6.53
CA THR A 450 -13.19 22.24 6.48
C THR A 450 -12.56 21.34 5.42
N ASN A 451 -13.35 20.40 4.88
CA ASN A 451 -13.04 19.45 3.81
C ASN A 451 -11.99 18.38 4.13
N VAL A 452 -11.52 18.23 5.38
CA VAL A 452 -10.59 17.14 5.75
C VAL A 452 -11.21 15.76 5.52
N HIS A 453 -12.42 15.52 6.05
CA HIS A 453 -13.16 14.27 5.84
C HIS A 453 -13.51 14.02 4.37
N GLU A 454 -13.85 15.09 3.65
CA GLU A 454 -14.23 15.02 2.24
C GLU A 454 -13.02 14.73 1.36
N ALA A 455 -11.83 15.21 1.73
CA ALA A 455 -10.58 14.84 1.09
C ALA A 455 -10.30 13.33 1.24
N LEU A 456 -10.52 12.74 2.42
CA LEU A 456 -10.41 11.28 2.60
C LEU A 456 -11.40 10.53 1.70
N CYS A 457 -12.66 10.97 1.66
CA CYS A 457 -13.68 10.35 0.81
C CYS A 457 -13.33 10.45 -0.68
N LYS A 458 -12.84 11.62 -1.13
CA LYS A 458 -12.45 11.86 -2.53
C LYS A 458 -11.20 11.07 -2.90
N ALA A 459 -10.22 10.95 -2.00
CA ALA A 459 -9.01 10.15 -2.20
C ALA A 459 -9.36 8.67 -2.38
N VAL A 460 -10.14 8.07 -1.47
CA VAL A 460 -10.62 6.69 -1.63
C VAL A 460 -11.46 6.54 -2.90
N GLY A 461 -12.20 7.59 -3.27
CA GLY A 461 -12.97 7.67 -4.51
C GLY A 461 -12.16 7.49 -5.80
N LEU A 462 -10.86 7.83 -5.80
CA LEU A 462 -9.98 7.66 -6.96
C LEU A 462 -9.69 6.18 -7.25
N LYS A 463 -9.69 5.32 -6.22
CA LYS A 463 -9.43 3.87 -6.34
C LYS A 463 -10.31 3.08 -5.37
N LYS A 464 -11.61 3.04 -5.67
CA LYS A 464 -12.62 2.52 -4.73
C LYS A 464 -12.43 1.04 -4.36
N PRO A 465 -12.46 0.70 -3.06
CA PRO A 465 -12.66 -0.67 -2.59
C PRO A 465 -14.03 -1.23 -2.98
N VAL A 466 -14.13 -2.56 -2.97
CA VAL A 466 -15.41 -3.27 -2.93
C VAL A 466 -15.73 -3.56 -1.46
N TYR A 467 -17.00 -3.53 -1.09
CA TYR A 467 -17.42 -3.81 0.29
C TYR A 467 -18.26 -5.07 0.35
N ALA A 468 -18.04 -5.89 1.38
CA ALA A 468 -18.91 -7.01 1.72
C ALA A 468 -19.51 -6.85 3.12
N TYR A 469 -20.78 -7.24 3.24
CA TYR A 469 -21.58 -7.15 4.46
C TYR A 469 -22.01 -8.58 4.81
N PRO A 470 -21.16 -9.31 5.52
CA PRO A 470 -21.43 -10.70 5.85
C PRO A 470 -22.53 -10.78 6.91
N VAL A 471 -23.56 -11.59 6.65
CA VAL A 471 -24.72 -11.75 7.54
C VAL A 471 -25.02 -13.22 7.83
N THR A 472 -25.59 -13.48 9.00
CA THR A 472 -26.09 -14.80 9.41
C THR A 472 -27.48 -15.09 8.84
N CYS A 473 -28.26 -14.05 8.55
CA CYS A 473 -29.62 -14.15 8.03
C CYS A 473 -29.92 -13.01 7.05
N LEU A 474 -30.41 -13.34 5.85
CA LEU A 474 -30.76 -12.36 4.82
C LEU A 474 -32.10 -11.66 5.08
N ASP A 475 -32.98 -12.23 5.91
CA ASP A 475 -34.25 -11.61 6.28
C ASP A 475 -34.08 -10.52 7.34
N THR A 476 -33.26 -10.81 8.36
CA THR A 476 -33.05 -9.89 9.48
C THR A 476 -31.78 -9.05 9.32
N PHE A 477 -30.97 -9.34 8.31
CA PHE A 477 -29.66 -8.72 8.08
C PHE A 477 -28.72 -8.75 9.30
N LYS A 478 -28.91 -9.76 10.16
CA LYS A 478 -28.12 -9.93 11.37
C LYS A 478 -26.68 -10.23 11.01
N SER A 479 -25.75 -9.41 11.48
CA SER A 479 -24.31 -9.54 11.28
C SER A 479 -23.75 -10.84 11.85
N ILE A 480 -22.52 -11.18 11.47
CA ILE A 480 -21.80 -12.33 12.03
C ILE A 480 -21.21 -11.98 13.40
N SER A 481 -20.58 -10.81 13.53
CA SER A 481 -20.07 -10.34 14.81
C SER A 481 -21.20 -9.96 15.77
N LYS A 482 -20.90 -10.02 17.08
CA LYS A 482 -21.80 -9.59 18.15
C LYS A 482 -21.22 -8.40 18.89
N SER A 483 -22.06 -7.45 19.31
CA SER A 483 -21.63 -6.40 20.23
C SER A 483 -21.28 -6.97 21.61
N VAL A 484 -20.15 -6.53 22.17
CA VAL A 484 -19.84 -6.69 23.60
C VAL A 484 -20.54 -5.55 24.34
N SER A 485 -21.86 -5.59 24.45
CA SER A 485 -22.61 -4.59 25.23
C SER A 485 -23.36 -5.25 26.37
N ILE A 486 -22.95 -4.89 27.58
CA ILE A 486 -23.57 -5.18 28.87
C ILE A 486 -24.96 -4.50 28.89
N GLY A 487 -26.04 -5.28 28.95
CA GLY A 487 -27.34 -4.79 29.45
C GLY A 487 -28.52 -4.72 28.47
N HIS A 488 -28.35 -4.56 27.16
CA HIS A 488 -29.49 -4.53 26.22
C HIS A 488 -29.23 -5.33 24.93
N ARG A 489 -30.08 -6.34 24.68
CA ARG A 489 -30.08 -7.21 23.48
C ARG A 489 -30.60 -6.46 22.25
N GLN A 490 -29.86 -5.50 21.73
CA GLN A 490 -30.12 -5.01 20.36
C GLN A 490 -29.48 -5.98 19.37
N ALA A 491 -30.21 -6.36 18.32
CA ALA A 491 -29.66 -7.24 17.28
C ALA A 491 -28.63 -6.47 16.45
N ASP A 492 -27.42 -7.03 16.28
CA ASP A 492 -26.41 -6.45 15.40
C ASP A 492 -26.85 -6.60 13.94
N ILE A 493 -27.36 -5.53 13.33
CA ILE A 493 -27.87 -5.48 11.95
C ILE A 493 -26.89 -4.69 11.08
N LEU A 494 -26.37 -5.35 10.03
CA LEU A 494 -25.39 -4.78 9.09
C LEU A 494 -24.18 -4.10 9.77
N ARG A 495 -23.76 -4.65 10.92
CA ARG A 495 -22.63 -4.15 11.69
C ARG A 495 -21.32 -4.28 10.92
N ASP A 496 -21.05 -5.49 10.42
CA ASP A 496 -19.79 -5.82 9.76
C ASP A 496 -19.69 -5.15 8.39
N CYS A 497 -18.49 -4.69 8.05
CA CYS A 497 -18.11 -4.27 6.71
C CYS A 497 -16.70 -4.74 6.47
N ILE A 498 -16.46 -5.42 5.35
CA ILE A 498 -15.12 -5.81 4.95
C ILE A 498 -14.79 -5.07 3.67
N SER A 499 -13.72 -4.27 3.72
CA SER A 499 -13.12 -3.68 2.53
C SER A 499 -12.33 -4.76 1.78
N LEU A 500 -12.60 -4.91 0.50
CA LEU A 500 -12.06 -5.93 -0.39
C LEU A 500 -11.41 -5.30 -1.61
N LYS A 501 -10.39 -5.98 -2.13
CA LYS A 501 -9.76 -5.62 -3.41
C LYS A 501 -10.79 -5.76 -4.54
N PRO A 502 -10.71 -4.96 -5.61
CA PRO A 502 -11.61 -5.10 -6.75
C PRO A 502 -11.45 -6.48 -7.38
N SER A 503 -12.54 -7.05 -7.90
CA SER A 503 -12.59 -8.43 -8.43
C SER A 503 -12.43 -9.56 -7.41
N THR A 504 -12.52 -9.28 -6.11
CA THR A 504 -12.56 -10.35 -5.09
C THR A 504 -13.76 -11.27 -5.31
N THR A 505 -13.52 -12.58 -5.31
CA THR A 505 -14.54 -13.63 -5.45
C THR A 505 -15.18 -14.01 -4.12
N VAL A 506 -16.31 -14.72 -4.17
CA VAL A 506 -16.96 -15.26 -2.97
C VAL A 506 -16.08 -16.25 -2.21
N GLU A 507 -15.29 -17.06 -2.93
CA GLU A 507 -14.34 -17.99 -2.30
C GLU A 507 -13.23 -17.24 -1.54
N GLU A 508 -12.70 -16.17 -2.12
CA GLU A 508 -11.70 -15.32 -1.44
C GLU A 508 -12.30 -14.58 -0.25
N LEU A 509 -13.54 -14.07 -0.35
CA LEU A 509 -14.25 -13.50 0.80
C LEU A 509 -14.44 -14.53 1.91
N TYR A 510 -14.80 -15.77 1.57
CA TYR A 510 -14.89 -16.85 2.55
C TYR A 510 -13.54 -17.11 3.23
N ALA A 511 -12.44 -17.13 2.47
CA ALA A 511 -11.09 -17.27 3.03
C ALA A 511 -10.75 -16.11 3.98
N VAL A 512 -11.08 -14.86 3.60
CA VAL A 512 -10.94 -13.68 4.46
C VAL A 512 -11.71 -13.85 5.76
N LEU A 513 -12.97 -14.29 5.69
CA LEU A 513 -13.82 -14.49 6.86
C LEU A 513 -13.34 -15.63 7.76
N LYS A 514 -12.70 -16.66 7.21
CA LYS A 514 -12.24 -17.85 7.94
C LYS A 514 -10.91 -17.63 8.66
N HIS A 515 -10.01 -16.83 8.08
CA HIS A 515 -8.64 -16.69 8.55
C HIS A 515 -8.38 -15.35 9.27
N HIS A 516 -7.29 -15.31 10.04
CA HIS A 516 -6.80 -14.09 10.65
C HIS A 516 -6.50 -13.03 9.57
N PRO A 517 -6.79 -11.73 9.78
CA PRO A 517 -7.21 -11.09 11.04
C PRO A 517 -8.73 -11.02 11.30
N VAL A 518 -9.57 -11.53 10.40
CA VAL A 518 -11.03 -11.36 10.52
C VAL A 518 -11.68 -12.49 11.32
N SER A 519 -11.38 -13.75 11.00
CA SER A 519 -11.76 -14.94 11.79
C SER A 519 -13.23 -14.98 12.29
N LEU A 520 -14.18 -14.57 11.46
CA LEU A 520 -15.61 -14.49 11.80
C LEU A 520 -16.36 -15.83 11.65
N ILE A 521 -15.86 -16.76 10.83
CA ILE A 521 -16.51 -18.05 10.55
C ILE A 521 -15.54 -19.22 10.66
N THR A 522 -16.08 -20.42 10.91
CA THR A 522 -15.31 -21.67 10.98
C THR A 522 -15.99 -22.78 10.17
N GLY A 523 -15.27 -23.87 9.91
CA GLY A 523 -15.74 -24.98 9.08
C GLY A 523 -15.43 -24.80 7.59
N ASP A 524 -16.02 -25.66 6.77
CA ASP A 524 -15.80 -25.68 5.31
C ASP A 524 -16.96 -25.05 4.57
N PHE A 525 -16.68 -24.40 3.45
CA PHE A 525 -17.68 -23.73 2.63
C PHE A 525 -18.69 -24.75 2.09
N VAL A 526 -19.99 -24.47 2.31
CA VAL A 526 -21.09 -25.28 1.77
C VAL A 526 -21.75 -24.54 0.61
N ARG A 527 -22.27 -23.34 0.87
CA ARG A 527 -22.95 -22.51 -0.13
C ARG A 527 -23.01 -21.05 0.31
N ALA A 528 -23.21 -20.14 -0.64
CA ALA A 528 -23.45 -18.72 -0.37
C ALA A 528 -24.80 -18.29 -0.95
N GLU A 529 -25.46 -17.38 -0.25
CA GLU A 529 -26.69 -16.72 -0.69
C GLU A 529 -26.51 -15.21 -0.56
N THR A 530 -27.13 -14.46 -1.45
CA THR A 530 -27.21 -12.99 -1.38
C THR A 530 -28.65 -12.55 -1.53
N VAL A 531 -28.85 -11.25 -1.34
CA VAL A 531 -30.09 -10.54 -1.59
C VAL A 531 -29.80 -9.37 -2.52
N ASP A 532 -30.44 -9.37 -3.69
CA ASP A 532 -30.25 -8.31 -4.68
C ASP A 532 -30.92 -7.01 -4.25
N LYS A 533 -30.77 -5.96 -5.07
CA LYS A 533 -31.33 -4.63 -4.80
C LYS A 533 -32.85 -4.62 -4.66
N GLU A 534 -33.55 -5.57 -5.28
CA GLU A 534 -35.01 -5.71 -5.24
C GLU A 534 -35.49 -6.52 -4.02
N GLY A 535 -34.56 -7.12 -3.26
CA GLY A 535 -34.89 -7.92 -2.08
C GLY A 535 -35.04 -9.41 -2.38
N CYS A 536 -34.79 -9.84 -3.62
CA CYS A 536 -34.87 -11.24 -4.01
C CYS A 536 -33.61 -11.99 -3.58
N LYS A 537 -33.79 -13.12 -2.89
CA LYS A 537 -32.69 -13.98 -2.47
C LYS A 537 -32.28 -14.89 -3.61
N ARG A 538 -30.97 -15.03 -3.83
CA ARG A 538 -30.43 -15.96 -4.82
C ARG A 538 -29.16 -16.65 -4.32
N PRO A 539 -28.87 -17.87 -4.79
CA PRO A 539 -27.57 -18.49 -4.57
C PRO A 539 -26.48 -17.71 -5.32
N VAL A 540 -25.26 -17.76 -4.78
CA VAL A 540 -24.06 -17.13 -5.34
C VAL A 540 -23.00 -18.21 -5.54
N LYS A 541 -22.35 -18.21 -6.70
CA LYS A 541 -21.28 -19.18 -6.99
C LYS A 541 -19.97 -18.76 -6.31
N LYS A 542 -19.06 -19.71 -6.10
CA LYS A 542 -17.74 -19.46 -5.47
C LYS A 542 -16.87 -18.50 -6.26
N ASP A 543 -16.90 -18.62 -7.58
CA ASP A 543 -16.13 -17.84 -8.56
C ASP A 543 -16.80 -16.50 -8.92
N GLU A 544 -18.02 -16.26 -8.44
CA GLU A 544 -18.71 -14.99 -8.64
C GLU A 544 -17.99 -13.87 -7.87
N LYS A 545 -17.79 -12.73 -8.55
CA LYS A 545 -17.13 -11.55 -7.98
C LYS A 545 -18.09 -10.79 -7.07
N ILE A 546 -17.59 -10.27 -5.96
CA ILE A 546 -18.35 -9.38 -5.08
C ILE A 546 -18.49 -8.02 -5.75
N ASP A 547 -19.72 -7.52 -5.81
CA ASP A 547 -20.09 -6.22 -6.36
C ASP A 547 -21.40 -5.68 -5.75
N ASP A 548 -21.90 -4.55 -6.28
CA ASP A 548 -23.14 -3.91 -5.86
C ASP A 548 -24.42 -4.76 -6.05
N SER A 549 -24.34 -5.94 -6.67
CA SER A 549 -25.47 -6.87 -6.82
C SER A 549 -25.51 -7.96 -5.74
N ASN A 550 -24.37 -8.25 -5.10
CA ASN A 550 -24.24 -9.39 -4.18
C ASN A 550 -23.45 -9.09 -2.87
N TYR A 551 -23.13 -7.82 -2.62
CA TYR A 551 -22.35 -7.35 -1.48
C TYR A 551 -22.93 -7.67 -0.08
N ILE A 552 -24.25 -7.90 0.05
CA ILE A 552 -24.85 -8.45 1.29
C ILE A 552 -24.92 -9.96 1.14
N ILE A 553 -24.10 -10.68 1.90
CA ILE A 553 -23.86 -12.10 1.63
C ILE A 553 -23.91 -12.94 2.89
N LYS A 554 -24.59 -14.08 2.79
CA LYS A 554 -24.65 -15.12 3.80
C LYS A 554 -23.85 -16.32 3.33
N ILE A 555 -22.78 -16.64 4.04
CA ILE A 555 -21.97 -17.84 3.77
C ILE A 555 -22.32 -18.92 4.79
N MET A 556 -22.66 -20.11 4.28
CA MET A 556 -22.96 -21.28 5.10
C MET A 556 -21.78 -22.23 5.11
N THR A 557 -21.42 -22.70 6.29
CA THR A 557 -20.30 -23.62 6.52
C THR A 557 -20.73 -24.88 7.25
N THR A 558 -19.91 -25.93 7.19
CA THR A 558 -20.19 -27.25 7.81
C THR A 558 -20.30 -27.20 9.33
N LYS A 559 -19.59 -26.27 9.99
CA LYS A 559 -19.71 -25.99 11.42
C LYS A 559 -20.50 -24.71 11.60
N ARG A 560 -21.52 -24.71 12.46
CA ARG A 560 -22.18 -23.45 12.86
C ARG A 560 -21.12 -22.56 13.51
N SER A 561 -21.03 -21.31 13.06
CA SER A 561 -20.13 -20.29 13.60
C SER A 561 -20.32 -20.19 15.12
N THR A 562 -19.40 -20.76 15.89
CA THR A 562 -19.23 -20.45 17.30
C THR A 562 -18.48 -19.13 17.35
N ALA A 563 -19.20 -18.04 17.62
CA ALA A 563 -18.56 -16.75 17.87
C ALA A 563 -17.60 -16.92 19.05
N SER A 564 -16.29 -17.00 18.78
CA SER A 564 -15.27 -16.92 19.81
C SER A 564 -15.29 -15.49 20.33
N SER A 565 -15.72 -15.32 21.57
CA SER A 565 -15.49 -14.12 22.37
C SER A 565 -13.99 -13.95 22.55
N PHE A 566 -13.37 -12.99 21.87
CA PHE A 566 -12.07 -12.45 22.28
C PHE A 566 -11.96 -10.96 21.94
N ASP A 567 -11.35 -10.27 22.90
CA ASP A 567 -11.18 -8.83 23.06
C ASP A 567 -10.30 -8.16 21.99
N ALA A 568 -10.61 -6.87 21.77
CA ALA A 568 -9.79 -5.79 21.21
C ALA A 568 -9.20 -5.95 19.79
N PHE A 569 -9.48 -4.97 18.91
CA PHE A 569 -8.51 -4.19 18.11
C PHE A 569 -9.23 -3.06 17.34
#